data_AF-A0A813EK07-F1
#
_entry.id   AF-A0A813EK07-F1
#
_cell.length_a   1.000
_cell.length_b   1.000
_cell.length_c   1.000
_cell.angle_alpha   90.00
_cell.angle_beta   90.00
_cell.angle_gamma   90.00
#
_symmetry.space_group_name_H-M   'P 1'
#
loop_
_entity.id
_entity.type
_entity.pdbx_description
1 polymer ?
#
loop_
_entity_poly.entity_id
_entity_poly.type
_entity_poly.pdbx_seq_one_letter_code
_entity_poly.pdbx_strand_id
1 'polypeptide(L)'
;MLSMLHGQAAPSAPAPESHRLQAVVPLVSQALSGLTLTGQGPDLARSLARQGVPFGIAQLISDEDSQIALRVFLLDNSGSTATFDGKYLSPVSGSTSMQVVPCSRWEELCQTALRQASWNLSLGIPCEFVLLNPPGGQRGFGAFREGVDLVTVDPRSNNAQAQLAALQRMLQSTRPSGLTPLLERIQEIQARLSSTYSHLVSQGGRFVLAILTDGVPTSAGSGLPPEAAQAQVAAALRHLTTMLPVFVVVRLCTDDSPVVEYYNNLDEEEELPLEVIDDLESEAREVAAKGNSWLTYSPLIHTLREGGTLVKLLDLLDERTLTPLEVRLLVGHLLQKEDEPSLPLSDPDAFFRQAGIRLKQAPLVYDPLRQAMMPCVDMKKLRPAMRPAGHRGTSAASACGCFAAFRGLLRQCLSVPCFPDARQPPRHHGHHHCGH
;
A
#
# COMPACT_ATOMS: atom_id res chain seq x y z
N MET A 1 -70.78 3.22 14.98
CA MET A 1 -70.61 4.10 13.81
C MET A 1 -69.93 5.39 14.24
N LEU A 2 -68.60 5.41 14.31
CA LEU A 2 -67.76 6.62 14.33
C LEU A 2 -66.28 6.21 14.43
N SER A 3 -65.50 6.74 13.48
CA SER A 3 -64.10 7.18 13.58
C SER A 3 -62.99 6.18 13.93
N MET A 4 -62.05 6.00 12.97
CA MET A 4 -60.64 6.41 13.06
C MET A 4 -59.79 5.58 12.08
N LEU A 5 -59.45 6.15 10.92
CA LEU A 5 -58.36 5.67 10.07
C LEU A 5 -57.29 6.76 10.03
N HIS A 6 -56.19 6.53 10.75
CA HIS A 6 -54.97 7.31 10.63
C HIS A 6 -54.17 6.78 9.44
N GLY A 7 -54.02 7.59 8.40
CA GLY A 7 -53.07 7.36 7.32
C GLY A 7 -51.65 7.70 7.78
N GLN A 8 -50.76 6.73 7.77
CA GLN A 8 -49.32 6.96 7.92
C GLN A 8 -48.72 7.34 6.56
N ALA A 9 -48.03 8.47 6.55
CA ALA A 9 -47.24 8.95 5.42
C ALA A 9 -45.97 8.11 5.26
N ALA A 10 -45.66 7.72 4.02
CA ALA A 10 -44.43 7.04 3.66
C ALA A 10 -43.21 7.96 3.88
N PRO A 11 -42.06 7.42 4.34
CA PRO A 11 -40.84 8.21 4.49
C PRO A 11 -40.27 8.62 3.13
N SER A 12 -40.02 9.92 3.00
CA SER A 12 -39.38 10.56 1.85
C SER A 12 -37.96 10.01 1.63
N ALA A 13 -37.65 9.63 0.39
CA ALA A 13 -36.31 9.22 -0.03
C ALA A 13 -35.26 10.34 0.17
N PRO A 14 -34.03 10.02 0.59
CA PRO A 14 -32.96 11.01 0.72
C PRO A 14 -32.48 11.52 -0.65
N ALA A 15 -32.14 12.81 -0.70
CA ALA A 15 -31.67 13.54 -1.88
C ALA A 15 -30.27 13.05 -2.38
N PRO A 16 -29.90 13.23 -3.66
CA PRO A 16 -28.70 12.64 -4.25
C PRO A 16 -27.38 13.24 -3.74
N GLU A 17 -26.51 12.36 -3.22
CA GLU A 17 -25.22 12.58 -2.53
C GLU A 17 -24.02 12.96 -3.42
N SER A 18 -24.18 13.86 -4.39
CA SER A 18 -23.07 14.20 -5.32
C SER A 18 -21.97 15.13 -4.76
N HIS A 19 -22.00 15.52 -3.48
CA HIS A 19 -21.11 16.56 -2.91
C HIS A 19 -19.99 16.07 -1.96
N ARG A 20 -19.89 14.78 -1.60
CA ARG A 20 -18.98 14.35 -0.51
C ARG A 20 -17.51 14.09 -0.88
N LEU A 21 -17.18 13.89 -2.16
CA LEU A 21 -15.78 13.65 -2.59
C LEU A 21 -14.89 14.91 -2.59
N GLN A 22 -15.40 16.08 -2.18
CA GLN A 22 -14.65 17.35 -2.21
C GLN A 22 -13.72 17.57 -1.00
N ALA A 23 -13.83 16.77 0.08
CA ALA A 23 -13.12 17.04 1.33
C ALA A 23 -11.62 16.65 1.33
N VAL A 24 -11.17 15.77 0.43
CA VAL A 24 -9.77 15.27 0.43
C VAL A 24 -8.83 16.13 -0.42
N VAL A 25 -9.38 16.93 -1.34
CA VAL A 25 -8.61 17.74 -2.30
C VAL A 25 -7.88 18.96 -1.70
N PRO A 26 -8.44 19.73 -0.73
CA PRO A 26 -7.82 20.98 -0.30
C PRO A 26 -6.50 20.77 0.46
N LEU A 27 -6.38 19.68 1.24
CA LEU A 27 -5.18 19.41 2.04
C LEU A 27 -3.99 18.98 1.15
N VAL A 28 -4.26 18.17 0.12
CA VAL A 28 -3.26 17.68 -0.83
C VAL A 28 -2.83 18.78 -1.80
N SER A 29 -3.77 19.57 -2.31
CA SER A 29 -3.48 20.66 -3.26
C SER A 29 -2.66 21.79 -2.61
N GLN A 30 -2.91 22.10 -1.33
CA GLN A 30 -2.12 23.09 -0.57
C GLN A 30 -0.70 22.62 -0.26
N ALA A 31 -0.47 21.32 -0.07
CA ALA A 31 0.86 20.77 0.20
C ALA A 31 1.75 20.67 -1.07
N LEU A 32 1.14 20.46 -2.24
CA LEU A 32 1.86 20.18 -3.50
C LEU A 32 2.18 21.41 -4.35
N SER A 33 1.64 22.59 -4.04
CA SER A 33 1.75 23.81 -4.86
C SER A 33 3.16 24.47 -4.92
N GLY A 34 4.22 23.77 -4.49
CA GLY A 34 5.59 24.32 -4.45
C GLY A 34 6.73 23.30 -4.59
N LEU A 35 6.48 22.07 -5.03
CA LEU A 35 7.50 21.02 -5.12
C LEU A 35 7.98 20.80 -6.57
N THR A 36 9.20 21.23 -6.88
CA THR A 36 9.98 20.71 -8.02
C THR A 36 10.61 19.39 -7.62
N LEU A 37 10.03 18.27 -8.07
CA LEU A 37 10.45 16.91 -7.76
C LEU A 37 11.53 16.44 -8.76
N THR A 38 12.78 16.91 -8.57
CA THR A 38 13.95 16.40 -9.31
C THR A 38 15.06 15.89 -8.38
N GLY A 39 14.80 15.81 -7.08
CA GLY A 39 15.78 15.36 -6.10
C GLY A 39 15.78 13.84 -5.94
N GLN A 40 16.94 13.21 -6.07
CA GLN A 40 17.12 11.80 -5.66
C GLN A 40 17.47 11.72 -4.16
N GLY A 41 17.03 10.66 -3.50
CA GLY A 41 17.42 10.28 -2.13
C GLY A 41 17.11 11.33 -1.05
N PRO A 42 18.12 12.06 -0.52
CA PRO A 42 17.93 12.97 0.63
C PRO A 42 16.84 14.03 0.43
N ASP A 43 16.67 14.54 -0.78
CA ASP A 43 15.66 15.56 -1.08
C ASP A 43 14.24 14.99 -1.08
N LEU A 44 14.08 13.72 -1.46
CA LEU A 44 12.81 13.02 -1.37
C LEU A 44 12.42 12.79 0.09
N ALA A 45 13.36 12.32 0.92
CA ALA A 45 13.13 12.12 2.34
C ALA A 45 12.69 13.42 3.04
N ARG A 46 13.30 14.55 2.69
CA ARG A 46 12.88 15.89 3.17
C ARG A 46 11.49 16.28 2.69
N SER A 47 11.17 16.01 1.42
CA SER A 47 9.84 16.29 0.85
C SER A 47 8.75 15.53 1.61
N LEU A 48 8.95 14.24 1.85
CA LEU A 48 8.05 13.40 2.65
C LEU A 48 7.98 13.86 4.10
N ALA A 49 9.11 14.26 4.71
CA ALA A 49 9.12 14.75 6.09
C ALA A 49 8.27 16.02 6.26
N ARG A 50 8.25 16.91 5.27
CA ARG A 50 7.36 18.08 5.23
C ARG A 50 5.87 17.71 5.16
N GLN A 51 5.55 16.50 4.71
CA GLN A 51 4.20 15.94 4.66
C GLN A 51 3.82 15.18 5.94
N GLY A 52 4.66 15.23 6.98
CA GLY A 52 4.40 14.60 8.27
C GLY A 52 4.92 13.17 8.41
N VAL A 53 5.69 12.68 7.44
CA VAL A 53 6.36 11.38 7.53
C VAL A 53 7.57 11.50 8.46
N PRO A 54 7.77 10.62 9.45
CA PRO A 54 9.00 10.64 10.23
C PRO A 54 10.23 10.53 9.33
N PHE A 55 11.24 11.37 9.56
CA PHE A 55 12.37 11.50 8.63
C PHE A 55 13.09 10.16 8.40
N GLY A 56 13.29 9.36 9.45
CA GLY A 56 13.92 8.05 9.30
C GLY A 56 13.09 7.04 8.52
N ILE A 57 11.75 7.13 8.58
CA ILE A 57 10.84 6.35 7.73
C ILE A 57 10.92 6.85 6.29
N ALA A 58 10.94 8.17 6.08
CA ALA A 58 11.08 8.78 4.77
C ALA A 58 12.38 8.40 4.06
N GLN A 59 13.51 8.31 4.79
CA GLN A 59 14.77 7.78 4.26
C GLN A 59 14.63 6.32 3.84
N LEU A 60 14.07 5.49 4.73
CA LEU A 60 13.90 4.06 4.48
C LEU A 60 13.03 3.79 3.25
N ILE A 61 11.93 4.52 3.10
CA ILE A 61 11.06 4.45 1.91
C ILE A 61 11.81 4.96 0.69
N SER A 62 12.51 6.09 0.77
CA SER A 62 13.23 6.65 -0.37
C SER A 62 14.28 5.69 -0.93
N ASP A 63 14.93 4.90 -0.06
CA ASP A 63 15.95 3.94 -0.47
C ASP A 63 15.30 2.69 -1.09
N GLU A 64 14.31 2.10 -0.41
CA GLU A 64 13.66 0.87 -0.87
C GLU A 64 12.77 1.10 -2.11
N ASP A 65 11.94 2.14 -2.10
CA ASP A 65 11.02 2.45 -3.19
C ASP A 65 11.74 3.00 -4.43
N SER A 66 13.03 3.35 -4.34
CA SER A 66 13.83 3.74 -5.52
C SER A 66 13.92 2.64 -6.58
N GLN A 67 13.65 1.39 -6.18
CA GLN A 67 13.61 0.23 -7.05
C GLN A 67 12.25 0.04 -7.73
N ILE A 68 11.21 0.73 -7.27
CA ILE A 68 9.86 0.62 -7.82
C ILE A 68 9.76 1.51 -9.07
N ALA A 69 9.57 0.86 -10.21
CA ALA A 69 9.47 1.52 -11.49
C ALA A 69 8.05 2.02 -11.79
N LEU A 70 7.02 1.32 -11.30
CA LEU A 70 5.61 1.66 -11.50
C LEU A 70 4.74 0.94 -10.46
N ARG A 71 3.72 1.63 -9.94
CA ARG A 71 2.62 1.02 -9.17
C ARG A 71 1.34 0.96 -10.00
N VAL A 72 0.69 -0.19 -10.03
CA VAL A 72 -0.62 -0.37 -10.70
C VAL A 72 -1.66 -0.67 -9.63
N PHE A 73 -2.73 0.12 -9.60
CA PHE A 73 -3.86 -0.05 -8.71
C PHE A 73 -5.06 -0.57 -9.51
N LEU A 74 -5.42 -1.83 -9.31
CA LEU A 74 -6.64 -2.43 -9.86
C LEU A 74 -7.80 -2.19 -8.89
N LEU A 75 -8.76 -1.38 -9.32
CA LEU A 75 -9.87 -0.90 -8.52
C LEU A 75 -11.13 -1.72 -8.83
N ASP A 76 -11.60 -2.48 -7.85
CA ASP A 76 -12.86 -3.18 -7.95
C ASP A 76 -14.02 -2.19 -7.91
N ASN A 77 -14.75 -2.09 -9.02
CA ASN A 77 -16.01 -1.34 -9.11
C ASN A 77 -17.17 -2.28 -9.42
N SER A 78 -17.12 -3.53 -8.93
CA SER A 78 -18.21 -4.50 -9.00
C SER A 78 -19.44 -4.04 -8.20
N GLY A 79 -20.59 -4.68 -8.42
CA GLY A 79 -21.84 -4.29 -7.74
C GLY A 79 -21.81 -4.40 -6.21
N SER A 80 -21.01 -5.32 -5.64
CA SER A 80 -20.89 -5.51 -4.18
C SER A 80 -20.32 -4.29 -3.47
N THR A 81 -19.45 -3.54 -4.15
CA THR A 81 -18.82 -2.32 -3.61
C THR A 81 -19.81 -1.18 -3.34
N ALA A 82 -21.07 -1.29 -3.77
CA ALA A 82 -22.14 -0.35 -3.41
C ALA A 82 -22.61 -0.46 -1.95
N THR A 83 -22.22 -1.52 -1.24
CA THR A 83 -22.60 -1.76 0.16
C THR A 83 -22.09 -0.64 1.07
N PHE A 84 -22.95 -0.15 1.98
CA PHE A 84 -22.70 1.01 2.86
C PHE A 84 -22.21 0.61 4.25
N ASP A 85 -21.12 -0.13 4.29
CA ASP A 85 -20.41 -0.57 5.50
C ASP A 85 -18.92 -0.18 5.48
N GLY A 86 -18.48 0.50 4.41
CA GLY A 86 -17.13 1.02 4.28
C GLY A 86 -16.86 2.21 5.21
N LYS A 87 -15.58 2.49 5.43
CA LYS A 87 -15.12 3.53 6.35
C LYS A 87 -13.84 4.19 5.86
N TYR A 88 -13.76 5.52 5.93
CA TYR A 88 -12.49 6.22 5.72
C TYR A 88 -12.22 7.25 6.81
N LEU A 89 -10.94 7.53 7.04
CA LEU A 89 -10.52 8.57 7.97
C LEU A 89 -10.46 9.93 7.28
N SER A 90 -11.03 10.93 7.94
CA SER A 90 -11.01 12.33 7.50
C SER A 90 -10.51 13.23 8.63
N PRO A 91 -9.65 14.22 8.36
CA PRO A 91 -9.32 15.23 9.35
C PRO A 91 -10.54 16.09 9.70
N VAL A 92 -10.70 16.43 10.97
CA VAL A 92 -11.74 17.35 11.43
C VAL A 92 -11.29 18.79 11.16
N SER A 93 -12.09 19.55 10.41
CA SER A 93 -11.77 20.94 10.05
C SER A 93 -11.38 21.78 11.27
N GLY A 94 -10.20 22.40 11.21
CA GLY A 94 -9.68 23.27 12.28
C GLY A 94 -9.13 22.52 13.51
N SER A 95 -9.01 21.19 13.45
CA SER A 95 -8.50 20.35 14.52
C SER A 95 -7.41 19.41 14.02
N THR A 96 -6.55 18.93 14.92
CA THR A 96 -5.61 17.83 14.66
C THR A 96 -6.25 16.46 14.87
N SER A 97 -7.53 16.41 15.23
CA SER A 97 -8.28 15.16 15.39
C SER A 97 -8.71 14.60 14.04
N MET A 98 -8.81 13.27 13.98
CA MET A 98 -9.38 12.54 12.86
C MET A 98 -10.78 12.03 13.24
N GLN A 99 -11.65 11.88 12.25
CA GLN A 99 -12.95 11.24 12.39
C GLN A 99 -13.08 10.11 11.37
N VAL A 100 -13.74 9.02 11.78
CA VAL A 100 -14.14 7.95 10.87
C VAL A 100 -15.44 8.38 10.20
N VAL A 101 -15.47 8.35 8.86
CA VAL A 101 -16.65 8.68 8.06
C VAL A 101 -17.19 7.38 7.46
N PRO A 102 -18.42 6.97 7.81
CA PRO A 102 -19.07 5.83 7.17
C PRO A 102 -19.42 6.16 5.71
N CYS A 103 -19.26 5.19 4.83
CA CYS A 103 -19.43 5.35 3.39
C CYS A 103 -19.72 4.00 2.72
N SER A 104 -19.89 4.01 1.40
CA SER A 104 -19.83 2.77 0.62
C SER A 104 -18.40 2.25 0.45
N ARG A 105 -18.24 0.94 0.25
CA ARG A 105 -16.93 0.33 -0.05
C ARG A 105 -16.28 0.96 -1.28
N TRP A 106 -17.08 1.33 -2.29
CA TRP A 106 -16.60 2.08 -3.47
C TRP A 106 -16.07 3.47 -3.13
N GLU A 107 -16.74 4.21 -2.25
CA GLU A 107 -16.25 5.51 -1.81
C GLU A 107 -14.94 5.37 -1.03
N GLU A 108 -14.83 4.36 -0.17
CA GLU A 108 -13.60 4.02 0.53
C GLU A 108 -12.45 3.73 -0.45
N LEU A 109 -12.70 2.88 -1.45
CA LEU A 109 -11.77 2.60 -2.56
C LEU A 109 -11.32 3.86 -3.29
N CYS A 110 -12.25 4.75 -3.61
CA CYS A 110 -11.95 6.03 -4.24
C CYS A 110 -11.03 6.89 -3.37
N GLN A 111 -11.26 6.93 -2.05
CA GLN A 111 -10.39 7.67 -1.14
C GLN A 111 -9.00 7.07 -1.06
N THR A 112 -8.89 5.74 -0.99
CA THR A 112 -7.60 5.05 -1.00
C THR A 112 -6.85 5.32 -2.31
N ALA A 113 -7.52 5.22 -3.47
CA ALA A 113 -6.91 5.51 -4.77
C ALA A 113 -6.38 6.94 -4.88
N LEU A 114 -7.15 7.95 -4.46
CA LEU A 114 -6.72 9.35 -4.47
C LEU A 114 -5.56 9.62 -3.50
N ARG A 115 -5.59 8.99 -2.32
CA ARG A 115 -4.49 9.07 -1.36
C ARG A 115 -3.22 8.45 -1.93
N GLN A 116 -3.31 7.27 -2.52
CA GLN A 116 -2.19 6.58 -3.15
C GLN A 116 -1.64 7.36 -4.35
N ALA A 117 -2.48 7.98 -5.18
CA ALA A 117 -2.04 8.84 -6.27
C ALA A 117 -1.21 10.03 -5.75
N SER A 118 -1.74 10.70 -4.72
CA SER A 118 -1.08 11.83 -4.08
C SER A 118 0.26 11.44 -3.44
N TRP A 119 0.29 10.26 -2.81
CA TRP A 119 1.49 9.70 -2.21
C TRP A 119 2.56 9.36 -3.23
N ASN A 120 2.18 8.70 -4.34
CA ASN A 120 3.09 8.36 -5.43
C ASN A 120 3.65 9.60 -6.13
N LEU A 121 2.84 10.67 -6.26
CA LEU A 121 3.33 11.96 -6.72
C LEU A 121 4.44 12.49 -5.80
N SER A 122 4.22 12.48 -4.49
CA SER A 122 5.23 12.89 -3.51
C SER A 122 6.49 12.03 -3.54
N LEU A 123 6.35 10.73 -3.84
CA LEU A 123 7.46 9.78 -3.94
C LEU A 123 8.24 9.87 -5.27
N GLY A 124 7.70 10.55 -6.29
CA GLY A 124 8.32 10.55 -7.61
C GLY A 124 8.19 9.20 -8.35
N ILE A 125 7.23 8.37 -7.96
CA ILE A 125 6.95 7.06 -8.56
C ILE A 125 5.70 7.17 -9.42
N PRO A 126 5.75 6.78 -10.71
CA PRO A 126 4.56 6.78 -11.55
C PRO A 126 3.57 5.71 -11.08
N CYS A 127 2.28 5.98 -11.26
CA CYS A 127 1.25 5.00 -10.99
C CYS A 127 0.11 4.98 -12.02
N GLU A 128 -0.50 3.82 -12.18
CA GLU A 128 -1.67 3.58 -13.04
C GLU A 128 -2.86 3.14 -12.17
N PHE A 129 -4.05 3.65 -12.46
CA PHE A 129 -5.30 3.26 -11.81
C PHE A 129 -6.23 2.64 -12.85
N VAL A 130 -6.55 1.37 -12.67
CA VAL A 130 -7.30 0.54 -13.63
C VAL A 130 -8.63 0.16 -13.01
N LEU A 131 -9.75 0.40 -13.70
CA LEU A 131 -11.06 -0.10 -13.27
C LEU A 131 -11.22 -1.58 -13.62
N LEU A 132 -11.76 -2.37 -12.70
CA LEU A 132 -12.08 -3.78 -12.91
C LEU A 132 -13.15 -3.97 -14.00
N ASN A 133 -14.22 -3.17 -13.93
CA ASN A 133 -15.34 -3.15 -14.85
C ASN A 133 -15.35 -1.82 -15.63
N PRO A 134 -14.88 -1.79 -16.90
CA PRO A 134 -14.80 -0.55 -17.67
C PRO A 134 -16.20 0.04 -17.98
N PRO A 135 -16.40 1.35 -17.84
CA PRO A 135 -17.67 1.99 -18.16
C PRO A 135 -17.92 1.96 -19.68
N GLY A 136 -19.16 1.62 -20.07
CA GLY A 136 -19.58 1.53 -21.48
C GLY A 136 -19.60 0.12 -22.07
N GLY A 137 -19.39 -0.93 -21.27
CA GLY A 137 -19.53 -2.33 -21.68
C GLY A 137 -18.23 -2.97 -22.15
N GLN A 138 -18.34 -4.09 -22.89
CA GLN A 138 -17.16 -4.82 -23.35
C GLN A 138 -16.32 -4.00 -24.32
N ARG A 139 -15.02 -3.94 -24.04
CA ARG A 139 -13.98 -3.50 -24.97
C ARG A 139 -13.07 -4.65 -25.34
N GLY A 140 -12.26 -4.46 -26.39
CA GLY A 140 -11.23 -5.43 -26.77
C GLY A 140 -10.23 -5.69 -25.64
N PHE A 141 -9.68 -6.90 -25.61
CA PHE A 141 -8.65 -7.30 -24.66
C PHE A 141 -7.45 -6.34 -24.74
N GLY A 142 -7.04 -5.81 -23.59
CA GLY A 142 -5.91 -4.89 -23.45
C GLY A 142 -6.13 -3.47 -24.01
N ALA A 143 -7.31 -3.18 -24.55
CA ALA A 143 -7.65 -1.88 -25.16
C ALA A 143 -8.04 -0.81 -24.11
N PHE A 144 -7.20 -0.59 -23.09
CA PHE A 144 -7.41 0.45 -22.07
C PHE A 144 -7.60 1.83 -22.71
N ARG A 145 -8.48 2.63 -22.11
CA ARG A 145 -8.85 3.98 -22.53
C ARG A 145 -8.52 4.96 -21.41
N GLU A 146 -7.47 5.73 -21.63
CA GLU A 146 -7.03 6.79 -20.71
C GLU A 146 -8.18 7.75 -20.36
N GLY A 147 -8.38 8.01 -19.07
CA GLY A 147 -9.47 8.84 -18.54
C GLY A 147 -10.84 8.17 -18.49
N VAL A 148 -10.96 6.89 -18.89
CA VAL A 148 -12.23 6.14 -18.89
C VAL A 148 -12.15 4.94 -17.95
N ASP A 149 -11.19 4.03 -18.19
CA ASP A 149 -10.98 2.82 -17.39
C ASP A 149 -9.53 2.62 -16.95
N LEU A 150 -8.66 3.55 -17.35
CA LEU A 150 -7.27 3.66 -16.95
C LEU A 150 -6.97 5.14 -16.74
N VAL A 151 -6.25 5.49 -15.69
CA VAL A 151 -5.58 6.80 -15.57
C VAL A 151 -4.15 6.61 -15.13
N THR A 152 -3.23 7.28 -15.81
CA THR A 152 -1.80 7.33 -15.46
C THR A 152 -1.49 8.65 -14.77
N VAL A 153 -0.87 8.56 -13.58
CA VAL A 153 -0.35 9.71 -12.82
C VAL A 153 1.17 9.59 -12.81
N ASP A 154 1.85 10.47 -13.55
CA ASP A 154 3.30 10.47 -13.67
C ASP A 154 3.88 11.74 -13.03
N PRO A 155 4.61 11.64 -11.90
CA PRO A 155 5.22 12.79 -11.23
C PRO A 155 6.27 13.51 -12.09
N ARG A 156 6.81 12.86 -13.13
CA ARG A 156 7.79 13.44 -14.05
C ARG A 156 7.13 14.23 -15.18
N SER A 157 5.80 14.12 -15.31
CA SER A 157 5.02 14.86 -16.29
C SER A 157 4.73 16.28 -15.81
N ASN A 158 4.82 17.25 -16.72
CA ASN A 158 4.39 18.63 -16.47
C ASN A 158 2.88 18.77 -16.19
N ASN A 159 2.12 17.67 -16.36
CA ASN A 159 0.66 17.62 -16.21
C ASN A 159 0.20 16.73 -15.03
N ALA A 160 1.09 16.40 -14.08
CA ALA A 160 0.79 15.56 -12.92
C ALA A 160 -0.55 15.93 -12.21
N GLN A 161 -0.80 17.22 -11.99
CA GLN A 161 -2.06 17.66 -11.35
C GLN A 161 -3.29 17.54 -12.24
N ALA A 162 -3.13 17.71 -13.56
CA ALA A 162 -4.22 17.46 -14.49
C ALA A 162 -4.54 15.95 -14.57
N GLN A 163 -3.54 15.08 -14.43
CA GLN A 163 -3.70 13.63 -14.34
C GLN A 163 -4.41 13.23 -13.03
N LEU A 164 -4.01 13.79 -11.89
CA LEU A 164 -4.72 13.58 -10.62
C LEU A 164 -6.20 14.04 -10.70
N ALA A 165 -6.46 15.18 -11.33
CA ALA A 165 -7.83 15.64 -11.59
C ALA A 165 -8.58 14.74 -12.60
N ALA A 166 -7.88 14.08 -13.52
CA ALA A 166 -8.48 13.08 -14.42
C ALA A 166 -8.87 11.82 -13.65
N LEU A 167 -8.02 11.33 -12.75
CA LEU A 167 -8.33 10.23 -11.84
C LEU A 167 -9.58 10.54 -11.01
N GLN A 168 -9.63 11.71 -10.40
CA GLN A 168 -10.79 12.14 -9.60
C GLN A 168 -12.08 12.14 -10.43
N ARG A 169 -12.05 12.65 -11.67
CA ARG A 169 -13.20 12.64 -12.58
C ARG A 169 -13.62 11.23 -12.96
N MET A 170 -12.66 10.35 -13.28
CA MET A 170 -12.93 8.95 -13.60
C MET A 170 -13.68 8.29 -12.43
N LEU A 171 -13.14 8.39 -11.21
CA LEU A 171 -13.74 7.82 -10.00
C LEU A 171 -15.14 8.39 -9.72
N GLN A 172 -15.34 9.70 -9.87
CA GLN A 172 -16.65 10.36 -9.68
C GLN A 172 -17.70 9.96 -10.72
N SER A 173 -17.27 9.64 -11.94
CA SER A 173 -18.16 9.25 -13.03
C SER A 173 -18.50 7.75 -13.04
N THR A 174 -17.70 6.94 -12.33
CA THR A 174 -17.87 5.50 -12.23
C THR A 174 -18.86 5.15 -11.13
N ARG A 175 -19.70 4.15 -11.40
CA ARG A 175 -20.61 3.56 -10.42
C ARG A 175 -20.28 2.07 -10.26
N PRO A 176 -20.42 1.53 -9.04
CA PRO A 176 -20.40 0.09 -8.78
C PRO A 176 -21.36 -0.66 -9.71
N SER A 177 -20.87 -1.62 -10.46
CA SER A 177 -21.67 -2.45 -11.36
C SER A 177 -20.90 -3.68 -11.83
N GLY A 178 -21.63 -4.72 -12.26
CA GLY A 178 -21.02 -5.91 -12.83
C GLY A 178 -20.48 -6.88 -11.78
N LEU A 179 -19.70 -7.83 -12.28
CA LEU A 179 -19.09 -8.93 -11.51
C LEU A 179 -17.64 -8.58 -11.15
N THR A 180 -16.88 -9.56 -10.68
CA THR A 180 -15.48 -9.44 -10.25
C THR A 180 -14.54 -10.24 -11.18
N PRO A 181 -14.38 -9.85 -12.47
CA PRO A 181 -13.55 -10.56 -13.46
C PRO A 181 -12.06 -10.28 -13.28
N LEU A 182 -11.49 -10.72 -12.15
CA LEU A 182 -10.09 -10.45 -11.80
C LEU A 182 -9.11 -11.09 -12.77
N LEU A 183 -9.40 -12.30 -13.24
CA LEU A 183 -8.51 -13.05 -14.13
C LEU A 183 -8.18 -12.28 -15.41
N GLU A 184 -9.21 -11.81 -16.11
CA GLU A 184 -9.05 -11.09 -17.37
C GLU A 184 -8.28 -9.78 -17.16
N ARG A 185 -8.53 -9.08 -16.05
CA ARG A 185 -7.81 -7.84 -15.74
C ARG A 185 -6.33 -8.09 -15.44
N ILE A 186 -6.01 -9.12 -14.65
CA ILE A 186 -4.63 -9.49 -14.32
C ILE A 186 -3.85 -9.83 -15.60
N GLN A 187 -4.46 -10.60 -16.52
CA GLN A 187 -3.86 -10.94 -17.80
C GLN A 187 -3.63 -9.71 -18.70
N GLU A 188 -4.58 -8.78 -18.74
CA GLU A 188 -4.39 -7.51 -19.49
C GLU A 188 -3.27 -6.66 -18.90
N ILE A 189 -3.20 -6.55 -17.56
CA ILE A 189 -2.13 -5.83 -16.87
C ILE A 189 -0.79 -6.51 -17.17
N GLN A 190 -0.69 -7.83 -17.08
CA GLN A 190 0.52 -8.57 -17.43
C GLN A 190 1.00 -8.27 -18.86
N ALA A 191 0.08 -8.33 -19.83
CA ALA A 191 0.38 -8.06 -21.23
C ALA A 191 0.85 -6.60 -21.43
N ARG A 192 0.22 -5.65 -20.74
CA ARG A 192 0.60 -4.24 -20.75
C ARG A 192 1.99 -4.02 -20.14
N LEU A 193 2.26 -4.59 -18.96
CA LEU A 193 3.56 -4.48 -18.29
C LEU A 193 4.68 -5.05 -19.16
N SER A 194 4.46 -6.24 -19.74
CA SER A 194 5.43 -6.92 -20.60
C SER A 194 5.72 -6.13 -21.89
N SER A 195 4.72 -5.51 -22.49
CA SER A 195 4.87 -4.79 -23.77
C SER A 195 5.36 -3.36 -23.61
N THR A 196 4.80 -2.61 -22.66
CA THR A 196 5.02 -1.16 -22.51
C THR A 196 6.27 -0.88 -21.66
N TYR A 197 6.53 -1.72 -20.66
CA TYR A 197 7.53 -1.46 -19.63
C TYR A 197 8.67 -2.48 -19.60
N SER A 198 8.86 -3.25 -20.69
CA SER A 198 9.98 -4.18 -20.84
C SER A 198 11.35 -3.54 -20.61
N HIS A 199 11.51 -2.29 -21.02
CA HIS A 199 12.75 -1.53 -20.78
C HIS A 199 13.01 -1.27 -19.28
N LEU A 200 11.95 -1.03 -18.47
CA LEU A 200 12.10 -0.83 -17.03
C LEU A 200 12.55 -2.11 -16.33
N VAL A 201 12.03 -3.26 -16.75
CA VAL A 201 12.50 -4.58 -16.28
C VAL A 201 13.98 -4.78 -16.61
N SER A 202 14.40 -4.43 -17.83
CA SER A 202 15.81 -4.55 -18.25
C SER A 202 16.77 -3.67 -17.43
N GLN A 203 16.24 -2.63 -16.77
CA GLN A 203 16.97 -1.75 -15.87
C GLN A 203 16.91 -2.18 -14.39
N GLY A 204 16.32 -3.34 -14.09
CA GLY A 204 16.14 -3.85 -12.73
C GLY A 204 14.96 -3.25 -11.98
N GLY A 205 14.07 -2.53 -12.67
CA GLY A 205 12.87 -1.95 -12.09
C GLY A 205 11.87 -3.01 -11.64
N ARG A 206 11.26 -2.78 -10.48
CA ARG A 206 10.19 -3.61 -9.90
C ARG A 206 8.83 -2.99 -10.11
N PHE A 207 7.79 -3.80 -10.11
CA PHE A 207 6.40 -3.36 -10.17
C PHE A 207 5.69 -3.68 -8.86
N VAL A 208 4.71 -2.85 -8.51
CA VAL A 208 3.71 -3.19 -7.50
C VAL A 208 2.35 -3.30 -8.19
N LEU A 209 1.62 -4.38 -7.94
CA LEU A 209 0.22 -4.52 -8.30
C LEU A 209 -0.62 -4.53 -7.02
N ALA A 210 -1.31 -3.44 -6.74
CA ALA A 210 -2.28 -3.34 -5.65
C ALA A 210 -3.69 -3.65 -6.19
N ILE A 211 -4.31 -4.74 -5.75
CA ILE A 211 -5.67 -5.12 -6.06
C ILE A 211 -6.54 -4.70 -4.88
N LEU A 212 -7.41 -3.71 -5.09
CA LEU A 212 -8.31 -3.23 -4.06
C LEU A 212 -9.71 -3.78 -4.36
N THR A 213 -10.22 -4.67 -3.52
CA THR A 213 -11.43 -5.47 -3.78
C THR A 213 -12.26 -5.73 -2.53
N ASP A 214 -13.54 -6.05 -2.72
CA ASP A 214 -14.45 -6.46 -1.66
C ASP A 214 -15.03 -7.87 -1.88
N GLY A 215 -14.50 -8.61 -2.86
CA GLY A 215 -15.06 -9.88 -3.30
C GLY A 215 -14.02 -10.88 -3.80
N VAL A 216 -14.49 -12.12 -3.93
CA VAL A 216 -13.72 -13.19 -4.56
C VAL A 216 -13.85 -13.13 -6.10
N PRO A 217 -12.86 -13.65 -6.84
CA PRO A 217 -12.97 -13.80 -8.28
C PRO A 217 -14.27 -14.48 -8.70
N THR A 218 -14.95 -13.89 -9.69
CA THR A 218 -16.12 -14.49 -10.32
C THR A 218 -15.88 -14.70 -11.80
N SER A 219 -16.42 -15.79 -12.31
CA SER A 219 -16.42 -16.19 -13.70
C SER A 219 -17.39 -15.31 -14.47
N ALA A 220 -16.92 -14.19 -15.02
CA ALA A 220 -17.76 -13.36 -15.88
C ALA A 220 -18.13 -14.13 -17.16
N GLY A 221 -19.36 -14.64 -17.21
CA GLY A 221 -19.92 -15.26 -18.42
C GLY A 221 -19.36 -16.65 -18.80
N SER A 222 -18.40 -17.21 -18.06
CA SER A 222 -17.84 -18.54 -18.39
C SER A 222 -18.63 -19.72 -17.80
N GLY A 223 -19.56 -19.46 -16.88
CA GLY A 223 -20.34 -20.51 -16.20
C GLY A 223 -19.50 -21.43 -15.31
N LEU A 224 -18.22 -21.10 -15.09
CA LEU A 224 -17.33 -21.89 -14.24
C LEU A 224 -17.79 -21.79 -12.77
N PRO A 225 -17.63 -22.87 -11.98
CA PRO A 225 -17.80 -22.80 -10.53
C PRO A 225 -16.88 -21.75 -9.90
N PRO A 226 -17.28 -21.07 -8.81
CA PRO A 226 -16.46 -20.06 -8.13
C PRO A 226 -15.03 -20.54 -7.81
N GLU A 227 -14.89 -21.78 -7.33
CA GLU A 227 -13.60 -22.40 -7.01
C GLU A 227 -12.65 -22.46 -8.23
N ALA A 228 -13.18 -22.73 -9.42
CA ALA A 228 -12.38 -22.77 -10.64
C ALA A 228 -11.91 -21.36 -11.05
N ALA A 229 -12.74 -20.34 -10.87
CA ALA A 229 -12.34 -18.95 -11.12
C ALA A 229 -11.26 -18.48 -10.14
N GLN A 230 -11.42 -18.82 -8.86
CA GLN A 230 -10.44 -18.57 -7.80
C GLN A 230 -9.08 -19.23 -8.10
N ALA A 231 -9.08 -20.50 -8.50
CA ALA A 231 -7.86 -21.23 -8.87
C ALA A 231 -7.16 -20.62 -10.10
N GLN A 232 -7.93 -20.13 -11.08
CA GLN A 232 -7.36 -19.46 -12.26
C GLN A 232 -6.72 -18.12 -11.90
N VAL A 233 -7.30 -17.35 -10.99
CA VAL A 233 -6.70 -16.11 -10.49
C VAL A 233 -5.39 -16.39 -9.75
N ALA A 234 -5.36 -17.38 -8.86
CA ALA A 234 -4.13 -17.79 -8.19
C ALA A 234 -3.04 -18.19 -9.21
N ALA A 235 -3.40 -18.99 -10.23
CA ALA A 235 -2.47 -19.37 -11.30
C ALA A 235 -1.99 -18.16 -12.12
N ALA A 236 -2.86 -17.18 -12.40
CA ALA A 236 -2.49 -15.97 -13.12
C ALA A 236 -1.55 -15.07 -12.31
N LEU A 237 -1.77 -14.94 -11.00
CA LEU A 237 -0.87 -14.21 -10.10
C LEU A 237 0.51 -14.89 -10.02
N ARG A 238 0.56 -16.23 -9.86
CA ARG A 238 1.84 -16.98 -9.90
C ARG A 238 2.57 -16.77 -11.22
N HIS A 239 1.83 -16.82 -12.33
CA HIS A 239 2.41 -16.58 -13.64
C HIS A 239 2.95 -15.15 -13.77
N LEU A 240 2.21 -14.15 -13.31
CA LEU A 240 2.62 -12.74 -13.30
C LEU A 240 3.92 -12.54 -12.51
N THR A 241 3.98 -13.03 -11.27
CA THR A 241 5.14 -12.87 -10.37
C THR A 241 6.35 -13.69 -10.79
N THR A 242 6.15 -14.79 -11.52
CA THR A 242 7.24 -15.57 -12.14
C THR A 242 7.84 -14.86 -13.35
N MET A 243 6.99 -14.21 -14.16
CA MET A 243 7.42 -13.60 -15.42
C MET A 243 7.96 -12.19 -15.26
N LEU A 244 7.51 -11.46 -14.25
CA LEU A 244 7.84 -10.06 -14.00
C LEU A 244 8.19 -9.86 -12.52
N PRO A 245 9.09 -8.91 -12.18
CA PRO A 245 9.43 -8.59 -10.80
C PRO A 245 8.29 -7.79 -10.13
N VAL A 246 7.16 -8.44 -9.90
CA VAL A 246 5.93 -7.84 -9.36
C VAL A 246 5.76 -8.25 -7.90
N PHE A 247 5.54 -7.27 -7.03
CA PHE A 247 5.00 -7.47 -5.68
C PHE A 247 3.49 -7.22 -5.72
N VAL A 248 2.69 -8.11 -5.14
CA VAL A 248 1.23 -8.02 -5.16
C VAL A 248 0.73 -7.61 -3.78
N VAL A 249 -0.15 -6.62 -3.72
CA VAL A 249 -0.89 -6.28 -2.51
C VAL A 249 -2.36 -6.50 -2.77
N VAL A 250 -3.05 -7.23 -1.91
CA VAL A 250 -4.51 -7.34 -1.93
C VAL A 250 -5.07 -6.55 -0.77
N ARG A 251 -5.72 -5.42 -1.07
CA ARG A 251 -6.38 -4.59 -0.08
C ARG A 251 -7.86 -4.94 -0.03
N LEU A 252 -8.32 -5.44 1.11
CA LEU A 252 -9.71 -5.82 1.33
C LEU A 252 -10.53 -4.64 1.85
N CYS A 253 -11.74 -4.52 1.31
CA CYS A 253 -12.71 -3.48 1.67
C CYS A 253 -13.98 -4.09 2.29
N THR A 254 -13.84 -5.27 2.89
CA THR A 254 -14.95 -6.09 3.37
C THR A 254 -14.49 -6.92 4.56
N ASP A 255 -15.37 -7.07 5.54
CA ASP A 255 -15.18 -7.98 6.68
C ASP A 255 -15.79 -9.37 6.39
N ASP A 256 -16.17 -9.65 5.13
CA ASP A 256 -16.83 -10.90 4.74
C ASP A 256 -15.86 -12.09 4.81
N SER A 257 -16.10 -12.97 5.78
CA SER A 257 -15.17 -14.03 6.16
C SER A 257 -14.71 -14.94 5.01
N PRO A 258 -15.57 -15.37 4.05
CA PRO A 258 -15.13 -16.18 2.92
C PRO A 258 -14.18 -15.43 1.97
N VAL A 259 -14.31 -14.10 1.86
CA VAL A 259 -13.40 -13.27 1.04
C VAL A 259 -12.04 -13.20 1.73
N VAL A 260 -12.03 -12.88 3.03
CA VAL A 260 -10.81 -12.82 3.85
C VAL A 260 -10.10 -14.18 3.87
N GLU A 261 -10.83 -15.26 4.10
CA GLU A 261 -10.29 -16.62 4.11
C GLU A 261 -9.67 -17.01 2.76
N TYR A 262 -10.32 -16.66 1.64
CA TYR A 262 -9.76 -16.93 0.31
C TYR A 262 -8.41 -16.26 0.10
N TYR A 263 -8.28 -14.97 0.41
CA TYR A 263 -7.03 -14.24 0.21
C TYR A 263 -5.96 -14.62 1.23
N ASN A 264 -6.32 -14.90 2.48
CA ASN A 264 -5.36 -15.42 3.46
C ASN A 264 -4.78 -16.78 3.04
N ASN A 265 -5.61 -17.67 2.51
CA ASN A 265 -5.14 -18.95 1.96
C ASN A 265 -4.18 -18.76 0.77
N LEU A 266 -4.34 -17.68 0.00
CA LEU A 266 -3.45 -17.33 -1.11
C LEU A 266 -2.11 -16.73 -0.62
N ASP A 267 -2.14 -15.96 0.46
CA ASP A 267 -0.96 -15.36 1.11
C ASP A 267 -0.06 -16.41 1.78
N GLU A 268 -0.65 -17.47 2.34
CA GLU A 268 0.08 -18.59 2.92
C GLU A 268 0.89 -19.41 1.87
N GLU A 269 0.69 -19.16 0.58
CA GLU A 269 1.47 -19.79 -0.48
C GLU A 269 2.88 -19.19 -0.59
N GLU A 270 3.90 -19.89 -0.07
CA GLU A 270 5.30 -19.43 -0.03
C GLU A 270 5.91 -18.96 -1.38
N GLU A 271 5.32 -19.35 -2.51
CA GLU A 271 5.80 -19.00 -3.85
C GLU A 271 5.30 -17.63 -4.36
N LEU A 272 4.34 -17.00 -3.67
CA LEU A 272 3.72 -15.75 -4.09
C LEU A 272 4.23 -14.56 -3.26
N PRO A 273 4.93 -13.58 -3.86
CA PRO A 273 5.25 -12.31 -3.19
C PRO A 273 3.98 -11.45 -3.12
N LEU A 274 3.07 -11.86 -2.24
CA LEU A 274 1.76 -11.28 -2.01
C LEU A 274 1.66 -10.82 -0.55
N GLU A 275 0.89 -9.76 -0.32
CA GLU A 275 0.53 -9.27 1.02
C GLU A 275 -0.97 -8.97 1.02
N VAL A 276 -1.70 -9.50 2.00
CA VAL A 276 -3.13 -9.20 2.21
C VAL A 276 -3.26 -8.17 3.32
N ILE A 277 -4.02 -7.11 3.06
CA ILE A 277 -4.23 -6.01 4.00
C ILE A 277 -5.72 -5.77 4.15
N ASP A 278 -6.23 -5.88 5.37
CA ASP A 278 -7.62 -5.60 5.73
C ASP A 278 -7.82 -4.12 6.09
N ASP A 279 -8.93 -3.78 6.75
CA ASP A 279 -9.17 -2.44 7.25
C ASP A 279 -8.18 -2.03 8.36
N LEU A 280 -7.94 -0.72 8.46
CA LEU A 280 -6.98 -0.11 9.40
C LEU A 280 -7.13 -0.58 10.86
N GLU A 281 -8.36 -0.78 11.35
CA GLU A 281 -8.59 -1.19 12.75
C GLU A 281 -8.28 -2.67 12.95
N SER A 282 -8.68 -3.52 12.01
CA SER A 282 -8.39 -4.96 12.01
C SER A 282 -6.88 -5.21 11.94
N GLU A 283 -6.19 -4.56 11.02
CA GLU A 283 -4.72 -4.56 10.91
C GLU A 283 -4.04 -4.16 12.24
N ALA A 284 -4.48 -3.06 12.84
CA ALA A 284 -3.91 -2.60 14.10
C ALA A 284 -4.12 -3.61 15.24
N ARG A 285 -5.25 -4.34 15.24
CA ARG A 285 -5.56 -5.38 16.21
C ARG A 285 -4.64 -6.58 16.01
N GLU A 286 -4.38 -6.98 14.78
CA GLU A 286 -3.47 -8.07 14.45
C GLU A 286 -2.03 -7.76 14.85
N VAL A 287 -1.51 -6.58 14.48
CA VAL A 287 -0.18 -6.11 14.90
C VAL A 287 -0.06 -6.10 16.43
N ALA A 288 -1.09 -5.65 17.14
CA ALA A 288 -1.11 -5.68 18.60
C ALA A 288 -1.12 -7.12 19.14
N ALA A 289 -1.91 -8.02 18.55
CA ALA A 289 -2.06 -9.43 18.93
C ALA A 289 -0.79 -10.25 18.71
N LYS A 290 -0.01 -9.95 17.65
CA LYS A 290 1.33 -10.53 17.44
C LYS A 290 2.39 -10.05 18.43
N GLY A 291 2.03 -9.19 19.39
CA GLY A 291 2.92 -8.71 20.44
C GLY A 291 3.60 -7.37 20.13
N ASN A 292 3.26 -6.72 19.02
CA ASN A 292 3.81 -5.41 18.65
C ASN A 292 2.97 -4.24 19.18
N SER A 293 2.17 -4.46 20.23
CA SER A 293 1.30 -3.43 20.84
C SER A 293 2.02 -2.24 21.49
N TRP A 294 3.35 -2.20 21.43
CA TRP A 294 4.20 -1.05 21.76
C TRP A 294 4.20 0.00 20.64
N LEU A 295 3.82 -0.37 19.42
CA LEU A 295 3.65 0.50 18.27
C LEU A 295 2.17 0.92 18.16
N THR A 296 1.92 2.20 17.88
CA THR A 296 0.60 2.61 17.38
C THR A 296 0.59 2.43 15.87
N TYR A 297 -0.14 1.43 15.38
CA TYR A 297 -0.34 1.21 13.95
C TYR A 297 -1.19 2.34 13.37
N SER A 298 -0.52 3.29 12.71
CA SER A 298 -1.11 4.56 12.30
C SER A 298 -1.56 4.54 10.83
N PRO A 299 -2.42 5.47 10.39
CA PRO A 299 -2.82 5.58 8.98
C PRO A 299 -1.64 5.72 8.02
N LEU A 300 -0.53 6.31 8.47
CA LEU A 300 0.70 6.39 7.67
C LEU A 300 1.26 4.99 7.38
N ILE A 301 1.42 4.16 8.41
CA ILE A 301 1.98 2.80 8.25
C ILE A 301 1.07 1.98 7.33
N HIS A 302 -0.24 2.09 7.55
CA HIS A 302 -1.23 1.43 6.72
C HIS A 302 -1.13 1.82 5.25
N THR A 303 -1.08 3.13 4.94
CA THR A 303 -0.95 3.62 3.57
C THR A 303 0.36 3.22 2.89
N LEU A 304 1.45 3.04 3.66
CA LEU A 304 2.70 2.48 3.12
C LEU A 304 2.55 1.03 2.70
N ARG A 305 1.89 0.20 3.52
CA ARG A 305 1.62 -1.21 3.22
C ARG A 305 0.64 -1.34 2.05
N GLU A 306 -0.46 -0.58 2.03
CA GLU A 306 -1.42 -0.52 0.91
C GLU A 306 -0.74 -0.17 -0.44
N GLY A 307 0.35 0.60 -0.40
CA GLY A 307 1.13 0.99 -1.57
C GLY A 307 2.16 -0.06 -2.01
N GLY A 308 2.30 -1.18 -1.31
CA GLY A 308 3.32 -2.19 -1.54
C GLY A 308 4.73 -1.69 -1.28
N THR A 309 4.98 -1.28 -0.03
CA THR A 309 6.33 -0.94 0.45
C THR A 309 7.23 -2.17 0.44
N LEU A 310 8.50 -1.99 0.02
CA LEU A 310 9.49 -3.07 0.07
C LEU A 310 10.20 -3.17 1.44
N VAL A 311 9.78 -2.35 2.40
CA VAL A 311 10.35 -2.28 3.74
C VAL A 311 9.92 -3.49 4.57
N LYS A 312 10.74 -4.55 4.61
CA LYS A 312 10.42 -5.81 5.31
C LYS A 312 10.10 -5.63 6.80
N LEU A 313 10.56 -4.57 7.46
CA LEU A 313 10.18 -4.29 8.86
C LEU A 313 8.69 -3.99 9.05
N LEU A 314 8.03 -3.39 8.05
CA LEU A 314 6.60 -3.07 8.11
C LEU A 314 5.75 -4.31 7.83
N ASP A 315 6.18 -5.11 6.87
CA ASP A 315 5.60 -6.41 6.49
C ASP A 315 5.63 -7.42 7.66
N LEU A 316 6.68 -7.42 8.48
CA LEU A 316 6.78 -8.32 9.64
C LEU A 316 5.86 -7.97 10.83
N LEU A 317 5.12 -6.85 10.80
CA LEU A 317 4.42 -6.31 11.97
C LEU A 317 3.22 -7.15 12.42
N ASP A 318 2.51 -7.73 11.48
CA ASP A 318 1.33 -8.58 11.64
C ASP A 318 1.64 -10.06 11.37
N GLU A 319 2.83 -10.40 10.87
CA GLU A 319 3.28 -11.79 10.81
C GLU A 319 3.69 -12.30 12.22
N ARG A 320 4.52 -11.54 12.94
CA ARG A 320 5.14 -11.99 14.20
C ARG A 320 5.56 -10.87 15.15
N THR A 321 5.92 -11.24 16.38
CA THR A 321 6.61 -10.30 17.28
C THR A 321 7.96 -9.90 16.68
N LEU A 322 8.22 -8.60 16.62
CA LEU A 322 9.54 -8.09 16.22
C LEU A 322 10.59 -8.41 17.29
N THR A 323 11.80 -8.74 16.84
CA THR A 323 12.95 -8.97 17.72
C THR A 323 13.39 -7.66 18.38
N PRO A 324 14.11 -7.71 19.52
CA PRO A 324 14.60 -6.50 20.17
C PRO A 324 15.45 -5.56 19.29
N LEU A 325 16.13 -6.10 18.28
CA LEU A 325 16.87 -5.29 17.33
C LEU A 325 15.94 -4.60 16.32
N GLU A 326 14.98 -5.34 15.73
CA GLU A 326 13.98 -4.81 14.81
C GLU A 326 13.12 -3.73 15.46
N VAL A 327 12.69 -3.94 16.72
CA VAL A 327 11.99 -2.92 17.52
C VAL A 327 12.82 -1.63 17.62
N ARG A 328 14.12 -1.74 17.95
CA ARG A 328 14.99 -0.57 18.07
C ARG A 328 15.22 0.13 16.73
N LEU A 329 15.36 -0.63 15.65
CA LEU A 329 15.49 -0.07 14.30
C LEU A 329 14.22 0.70 13.92
N LEU A 330 13.04 0.09 14.04
CA LEU A 330 11.78 0.71 13.68
C LEU A 330 11.47 1.95 14.54
N VAL A 331 11.66 1.88 15.86
CA VAL A 331 11.53 3.05 16.74
C VAL A 331 12.57 4.12 16.40
N GLY A 332 13.78 3.72 16.03
CA GLY A 332 14.82 4.59 15.47
C GLY A 332 14.29 5.39 14.30
N HIS A 333 13.76 4.72 13.28
CA HIS A 333 13.20 5.38 12.08
C HIS A 333 11.99 6.27 12.40
N LEU A 334 11.09 5.83 13.26
CA LEU A 334 9.89 6.59 13.67
C LEU A 334 10.22 7.87 14.45
N LEU A 335 11.33 7.90 15.17
CA LEU A 335 11.72 9.04 16.02
C LEU A 335 12.91 9.83 15.47
N GLN A 336 13.48 9.41 14.34
CA GLN A 336 14.61 10.09 13.71
C GLN A 336 14.17 11.46 13.19
N LYS A 337 15.02 12.46 13.43
CA LYS A 337 14.93 13.80 12.82
C LYS A 337 16.12 14.03 11.91
N GLU A 338 15.99 14.97 10.99
CA GLU A 338 17.01 15.24 9.97
C GLU A 338 18.40 15.57 10.58
N ASP A 339 18.47 16.53 11.50
CA ASP A 339 19.74 17.04 12.04
C ASP A 339 20.20 16.37 13.34
N GLU A 340 19.56 15.27 13.74
CA GLU A 340 19.91 14.57 14.97
C GLU A 340 20.67 13.26 14.68
N PRO A 341 21.62 12.85 15.55
CA PRO A 341 22.29 11.56 15.39
C PRO A 341 21.31 10.38 15.52
N SER A 342 21.64 9.22 14.96
CA SER A 342 20.82 8.02 15.14
C SER A 342 20.74 7.59 16.60
N LEU A 343 19.62 6.99 17.01
CA LEU A 343 19.48 6.44 18.36
C LEU A 343 20.52 5.33 18.61
N PRO A 344 21.11 5.23 19.82
CA PRO A 344 22.18 4.29 20.11
C PRO A 344 21.66 2.86 20.19
N LEU A 345 21.79 2.10 19.10
CA LEU A 345 21.27 0.73 19.01
C LEU A 345 22.01 -0.25 19.92
N SER A 346 23.25 0.02 20.35
CA SER A 346 24.05 -0.91 21.15
C SER A 346 23.76 -0.88 22.66
N ASP A 347 23.24 0.25 23.18
CA ASP A 347 22.94 0.45 24.60
C ASP A 347 21.42 0.60 24.79
N PRO A 348 20.71 -0.44 25.28
CA PRO A 348 19.27 -0.40 25.49
C PRO A 348 18.79 0.71 26.43
N ASP A 349 19.55 1.05 27.47
CA ASP A 349 19.15 2.06 28.44
C ASP A 349 19.36 3.46 27.87
N ALA A 350 20.47 3.70 27.16
CA ALA A 350 20.66 4.95 26.42
C ALA A 350 19.60 5.12 25.32
N PHE A 351 19.30 4.04 24.58
CA PHE A 351 18.25 4.03 23.57
C PHE A 351 16.91 4.45 24.18
N PHE A 352 16.50 3.81 25.28
CA PHE A 352 15.21 4.07 25.92
C PHE A 352 15.10 5.52 26.42
N ARG A 353 16.17 6.05 27.04
CA ARG A 353 16.21 7.45 27.49
C ARG A 353 16.07 8.42 26.31
N GLN A 354 16.84 8.24 25.24
CA GLN A 354 16.82 9.13 24.09
C GLN A 354 15.50 9.03 23.30
N ALA A 355 14.99 7.81 23.07
CA ALA A 355 13.69 7.57 22.46
C ALA A 355 12.58 8.28 23.25
N GLY A 356 12.58 8.20 24.58
CA GLY A 356 11.61 8.90 25.43
C GLY A 356 11.69 10.41 25.35
N ILE A 357 12.88 10.99 25.14
CA ILE A 357 13.05 12.44 24.92
C ILE A 357 12.47 12.82 23.54
N ARG A 358 12.83 12.09 22.48
CA ARG A 358 12.36 12.36 21.11
C ARG A 358 10.86 12.19 20.96
N LEU A 359 10.28 11.16 21.57
CA LEU A 359 8.84 10.89 21.50
C LEU A 359 8.00 12.03 22.07
N LYS A 360 8.46 12.74 23.11
CA LYS A 360 7.75 13.92 23.65
C LYS A 360 7.65 15.08 22.66
N GLN A 361 8.52 15.10 21.65
CA GLN A 361 8.59 16.12 20.62
C GLN A 361 7.99 15.64 19.29
N ALA A 362 7.72 14.34 19.17
CA ALA A 362 7.11 13.76 17.98
C ALA A 362 5.62 14.14 17.91
N PRO A 363 5.07 14.35 16.71
CA PRO A 363 3.64 14.56 16.54
C PRO A 363 2.86 13.32 17.01
N LEU A 364 1.65 13.55 17.51
CA LEU A 364 0.71 12.46 17.77
C LEU A 364 0.21 11.88 16.45
N VAL A 365 -0.09 10.59 16.46
CA VAL A 365 -0.68 9.85 15.34
C VAL A 365 -2.03 9.27 15.75
N TYR A 366 -2.94 9.07 14.80
CA TYR A 366 -4.22 8.44 15.09
C TYR A 366 -4.01 6.95 15.42
N ASP A 367 -4.53 6.53 16.58
CA ASP A 367 -4.58 5.13 17.02
C ASP A 367 -5.99 4.58 16.72
N PRO A 368 -6.15 3.66 15.76
CA PRO A 368 -7.46 3.14 15.38
C PRO A 368 -8.12 2.30 16.50
N LEU A 369 -7.33 1.66 17.36
CA LEU A 369 -7.88 0.86 18.47
C LEU A 369 -8.42 1.72 19.61
N ARG A 370 -7.85 2.92 19.80
CA ARG A 370 -8.30 3.89 20.80
C ARG A 370 -9.19 4.98 20.24
N GLN A 371 -9.28 5.07 18.91
CA GLN A 371 -9.97 6.12 18.17
C GLN A 371 -9.55 7.53 18.63
N ALA A 372 -8.24 7.72 18.87
CA ALA A 372 -7.70 8.93 19.46
C ALA A 372 -6.28 9.23 18.94
N MET A 373 -5.86 10.50 19.05
CA MET A 373 -4.49 10.90 18.76
C MET A 373 -3.57 10.47 19.92
N MET A 374 -2.56 9.64 19.63
CA MET A 374 -1.66 9.02 20.59
C MET A 374 -0.19 9.17 20.15
N PRO A 375 0.79 9.05 21.04
CA PRO A 375 2.19 8.93 20.63
C PRO A 375 2.39 7.70 19.75
N CYS A 376 3.27 7.76 18.74
CA CYS A 376 3.51 6.63 17.84
C CYS A 376 4.13 5.38 18.50
N VAL A 377 4.67 5.53 19.72
CA VAL A 377 5.28 4.46 20.52
C VAL A 377 4.79 4.54 21.96
N ASP A 378 4.34 3.41 22.52
CA ASP A 378 4.04 3.27 23.94
C ASP A 378 5.32 2.88 24.71
N MET A 379 5.95 3.86 25.36
CA MET A 379 7.19 3.67 26.12
C MET A 379 7.06 2.65 27.26
N LYS A 380 5.86 2.45 27.82
CA LYS A 380 5.68 1.46 28.90
C LYS A 380 5.77 0.03 28.35
N LYS A 381 5.26 -0.18 27.13
CA LYS A 381 5.29 -1.46 26.43
C LYS A 381 6.57 -1.67 25.61
N LEU A 382 7.26 -0.61 25.23
CA LEU A 382 8.53 -0.70 24.51
C LEU A 382 9.62 -1.42 25.32
N ARG A 383 9.75 -1.09 26.61
CA ARG A 383 10.79 -1.67 27.48
C ARG A 383 10.74 -3.20 27.54
N PRO A 384 9.58 -3.86 27.77
CA PRO A 384 9.52 -5.32 27.73
C PRO A 384 9.72 -5.90 26.33
N ALA A 385 9.31 -5.22 25.25
CA ALA A 385 9.54 -5.68 23.87
C ALA A 385 11.03 -5.72 23.50
N MET A 386 11.85 -4.88 24.12
CA MET A 386 13.30 -4.85 23.92
C MET A 386 14.10 -5.84 24.79
N ARG A 387 13.44 -6.58 25.70
CA ARG A 387 14.15 -7.57 26.53
C ARG A 387 14.36 -8.86 25.72
N PRO A 388 15.56 -9.48 25.78
CA PRO A 388 15.78 -10.80 25.20
C PRO A 388 14.77 -11.80 25.76
N ALA A 389 14.20 -12.65 24.90
CA ALA A 389 13.18 -13.63 25.28
C ALA A 389 13.62 -14.61 26.40
N GLY A 390 14.93 -14.71 26.68
CA GLY A 390 15.52 -15.63 27.66
C GLY A 390 15.55 -15.17 29.12
N HIS A 391 14.80 -14.13 29.53
CA HIS A 391 14.72 -13.70 30.94
C HIS A 391 13.30 -13.70 31.53
N ARG A 392 12.31 -14.24 30.80
CA ARG A 392 11.08 -14.68 31.47
C ARG A 392 11.45 -15.96 32.20
N GLY A 393 11.72 -15.85 33.50
CA GLY A 393 11.91 -17.00 34.38
C GLY A 393 10.75 -17.97 34.15
N THR A 394 11.03 -19.06 33.45
CA THR A 394 10.11 -20.16 33.27
C THR A 394 9.95 -20.84 34.62
N SER A 395 8.80 -20.61 35.25
CA SER A 395 8.11 -21.75 35.86
C SER A 395 7.96 -22.79 34.76
N ALA A 396 8.51 -23.98 35.02
CA ALA A 396 8.63 -25.06 34.06
C ALA A 396 7.26 -25.56 33.60
N ALA A 397 6.91 -25.35 32.34
CA ALA A 397 6.11 -26.28 31.54
C ALA A 397 6.11 -25.89 30.06
N SER A 398 6.34 -26.89 29.22
CA SER A 398 6.13 -26.93 27.77
C SER A 398 7.20 -26.26 26.89
N ALA A 399 8.20 -27.06 26.52
CA ALA A 399 9.01 -26.90 25.33
C ALA A 399 8.36 -27.71 24.19
N CYS A 400 8.06 -27.08 23.06
CA CYS A 400 7.91 -27.79 21.79
C CYS A 400 8.43 -26.87 20.66
N GLY A 401 9.09 -27.49 19.69
CA GLY A 401 10.12 -26.86 18.86
C GLY A 401 9.63 -25.88 17.81
N CYS A 402 10.45 -24.88 17.54
CA CYS A 402 10.59 -24.21 16.24
C CYS A 402 11.97 -23.53 16.19
N PHE A 403 13.00 -24.31 15.87
CA PHE A 403 14.36 -23.81 15.59
C PHE A 403 14.80 -24.38 14.23
N ALA A 404 14.20 -23.88 13.14
CA ALA A 404 14.60 -24.28 11.78
C ALA A 404 14.45 -23.20 10.67
N ALA A 405 13.99 -21.97 10.96
CA ALA A 405 13.64 -21.00 9.91
C ALA A 405 14.61 -19.79 9.76
N PHE A 406 15.85 -19.85 10.26
CA PHE A 406 16.76 -18.68 10.26
C PHE A 406 17.95 -18.76 9.29
N ARG A 407 17.90 -19.62 8.27
CA ARG A 407 18.99 -19.72 7.25
C ARG A 407 18.58 -19.40 5.80
N GLY A 408 17.30 -19.14 5.51
CA GLY A 408 16.82 -18.85 4.15
C GLY A 408 16.81 -17.37 3.74
N LEU A 409 16.35 -16.47 4.62
CA LEU A 409 16.00 -15.10 4.22
C LEU A 409 17.17 -14.11 4.02
N LEU A 410 18.41 -14.47 4.38
CA LEU A 410 19.58 -13.60 4.19
C LEU A 410 20.36 -13.89 2.89
N ARG A 411 19.88 -14.82 2.04
CA ARG A 411 20.51 -15.13 0.74
C ARG A 411 19.76 -14.61 -0.49
N GLN A 412 18.51 -14.16 -0.37
CA GLN A 412 17.72 -13.72 -1.54
C GLN A 412 17.78 -12.21 -1.84
N CYS A 413 18.34 -11.38 -0.94
CA CYS A 413 18.51 -9.94 -1.17
C CYS A 413 19.93 -9.53 -1.61
N LEU A 414 20.88 -10.47 -1.79
CA LEU A 414 22.27 -10.15 -2.19
C LEU A 414 22.82 -10.93 -3.40
N SER A 415 21.99 -11.66 -4.13
CA SER A 415 22.39 -12.29 -5.40
C SER A 415 21.93 -11.48 -6.60
N VAL A 416 22.64 -10.39 -6.88
CA VAL A 416 22.70 -9.83 -8.24
C VAL A 416 23.52 -10.82 -9.08
N PRO A 417 22.99 -11.40 -10.17
CA PRO A 417 23.82 -12.15 -11.09
C PRO A 417 24.80 -11.17 -11.75
N CYS A 418 26.09 -11.34 -11.46
CA CYS A 418 27.16 -10.76 -12.27
C CYS A 418 27.02 -11.30 -13.70
N PHE A 419 26.54 -10.45 -14.61
CA PHE A 419 26.61 -10.74 -16.05
C PHE A 419 28.07 -10.62 -16.52
N PRO A 420 28.48 -11.43 -17.52
CA PRO A 420 29.85 -11.46 -18.01
C PRO A 420 30.16 -10.19 -18.80
N ASP A 421 31.38 -9.71 -18.55
CA ASP A 421 32.08 -8.58 -19.15
C ASP A 421 31.79 -8.44 -20.67
N ALA A 422 31.17 -7.32 -21.04
CA ALA A 422 30.93 -6.97 -22.42
C ALA A 422 32.25 -6.65 -23.11
N ARG A 423 32.58 -7.51 -24.07
CA ARG A 423 33.76 -7.43 -24.95
C ARG A 423 33.93 -6.01 -25.52
N GLN A 424 35.19 -5.57 -25.48
CA GLN A 424 35.71 -4.37 -26.12
C GLN A 424 35.21 -4.22 -27.58
N PRO A 425 34.89 -2.99 -28.03
CA PRO A 425 34.64 -2.73 -29.44
C PRO A 425 35.95 -2.81 -30.25
N PRO A 426 35.91 -3.23 -31.52
CA PRO A 426 37.10 -3.33 -32.36
C PRO A 426 37.64 -1.92 -32.68
N ARG A 427 38.96 -1.77 -32.53
CA ARG A 427 39.70 -0.58 -32.96
C ARG A 427 39.58 -0.45 -34.49
N HIS A 428 38.92 0.60 -34.95
CA HIS A 428 39.02 1.05 -36.34
C HIS A 428 40.45 1.57 -36.60
N HIS A 429 41.21 0.85 -37.42
CA HIS A 429 42.41 1.39 -38.06
C HIS A 429 41.99 2.33 -39.18
N GLY A 430 42.15 3.64 -38.93
CA GLY A 430 42.11 4.66 -39.98
C GLY A 430 43.38 4.58 -40.81
N HIS A 431 43.24 4.24 -42.09
CA HIS A 431 44.27 4.45 -43.11
C HIS A 431 44.39 5.95 -43.39
N HIS A 432 45.55 6.52 -43.05
CA HIS A 432 46.01 7.78 -43.63
C HIS A 432 46.40 7.55 -45.10
N HIS A 433 45.73 8.23 -46.02
CA HIS A 433 46.24 8.50 -47.35
C HIS A 433 46.44 10.01 -47.51
N CYS A 434 47.70 10.41 -47.68
CA CYS A 434 48.11 11.71 -48.20
C CYS A 434 49.34 11.49 -49.09
N GLY A 435 49.19 11.88 -50.36
CA GLY A 435 50.23 12.44 -51.25
C GLY A 435 51.41 11.57 -51.66
N HIS A 436 51.40 11.07 -52.90
CA HIS A 436 52.03 11.79 -54.03
C HIS A 436 51.59 11.22 -55.38
#